data_AF-A0A667Y2G1-F1
#
_entry.id   AF-A0A667Y2G1-F1
#
_cell.length_a   1.000
_cell.length_b   1.000
_cell.length_c   1.000
_cell.angle_alpha   90.00
_cell.angle_beta   90.00
_cell.angle_gamma   90.00
#
_symmetry.space_group_name_H-M   'P 1'
#
loop_
_entity.id
_entity.type
_entity.pdbx_description
1 polymer ?
#
loop_
_entity_poly.entity_id
_entity_poly.type
_entity_poly.pdbx_seq_one_letter_code
_entity_poly.pdbx_strand_id
1 'polypeptide(L)'
;MKLRLILLLLCLLLRRPSTSAEEAEEALAEVIVDSSPCSATCGLGVKTQTLCFLKGGTVSKVCRERKAKCLESWQCGLRTVTVTTGQRLVLDLCLVCLSRRRVSWRYARGVISSDDALFKASVMCQSCFVGTYRCEVQDAALRRVKRAYWGVRVLPQDVLNLHYDSSLARWQWADGFQNRTAATDLLTSGFWCVKVISFSLTGLVVGSLLLLLCCWAMRRPRPRR
;
A
#
# COMPACT_ATOMS: atom_id res chain seq x y z
N MET A 1 15.54 -48.98 -57.76
CA MET A 1 15.21 -48.30 -56.48
C MET A 1 13.74 -47.89 -56.33
N LYS A 2 13.02 -47.55 -57.40
CA LYS A 2 11.60 -47.10 -57.33
C LYS A 2 10.60 -48.18 -56.87
N LEU A 3 10.78 -49.44 -57.29
CA LEU A 3 9.85 -50.54 -56.96
C LEU A 3 9.84 -50.90 -55.46
N ARG A 4 11.01 -50.85 -54.80
CA ARG A 4 11.13 -51.08 -53.34
C ARG A 4 10.48 -49.96 -52.52
N LEU A 5 10.59 -48.73 -52.99
CA LEU A 5 9.97 -47.58 -52.34
C LEU A 5 8.43 -47.63 -52.46
N ILE A 6 7.93 -48.04 -53.64
CA ILE A 6 6.49 -48.23 -53.87
C ILE A 6 5.94 -49.38 -53.00
N LEU A 7 6.68 -50.49 -52.87
CA LEU A 7 6.27 -51.60 -52.00
C LEU A 7 6.24 -51.19 -50.52
N LEU A 8 7.21 -50.40 -50.06
CA LEU A 8 7.25 -49.87 -48.69
C LEU A 8 6.10 -48.88 -48.41
N LEU A 9 5.79 -48.00 -49.36
CA LEU A 9 4.64 -47.10 -49.28
C LEU A 9 3.32 -47.87 -49.30
N LEU A 10 3.19 -48.90 -50.14
CA LEU A 10 2.00 -49.77 -50.13
C LEU A 10 1.87 -50.50 -48.80
N CYS A 11 2.95 -51.05 -48.25
CA CYS A 11 2.96 -51.71 -46.94
C CYS A 11 2.61 -50.73 -45.80
N LEU A 12 3.05 -49.47 -45.87
CA LEU A 12 2.68 -48.44 -44.90
C LEU A 12 1.20 -48.02 -45.01
N LEU A 13 0.64 -48.00 -46.23
CA LEU A 13 -0.77 -47.68 -46.47
C LEU A 13 -1.72 -48.87 -46.18
N LEU A 14 -1.27 -50.10 -46.39
CA LEU A 14 -1.97 -51.34 -46.05
C LEU A 14 -1.88 -51.68 -44.56
N ARG A 15 -0.87 -51.16 -43.86
CA ARG A 15 -0.78 -51.16 -42.40
C ARG A 15 -1.71 -50.09 -41.84
N ARG A 16 -3.01 -50.26 -42.07
CA ARG A 16 -4.02 -49.66 -41.19
C ARG A 16 -3.63 -50.05 -39.77
N PRO A 17 -3.52 -49.11 -38.82
CA PRO A 17 -3.48 -49.51 -37.43
C PRO A 17 -4.77 -50.27 -37.20
N SER A 18 -4.67 -51.58 -37.02
CA SER A 18 -5.73 -52.37 -36.43
C SER A 18 -5.85 -51.86 -35.00
N THR A 19 -6.57 -50.76 -34.83
CA THR A 19 -7.28 -50.51 -33.58
C THR A 19 -8.32 -51.62 -33.55
N SER A 20 -7.92 -52.80 -33.08
CA SER A 20 -8.85 -53.78 -32.56
C SER A 20 -9.61 -53.03 -31.48
N ALA A 21 -10.81 -52.59 -31.83
CA ALA A 21 -11.81 -52.08 -30.90
C ALA A 21 -12.45 -53.28 -30.18
N GLU A 22 -11.61 -54.10 -29.58
CA GLU A 22 -11.86 -55.15 -28.61
C GLU A 22 -10.71 -54.94 -27.62
N GLU A 23 -10.86 -54.37 -26.44
CA GLU A 23 -12.01 -54.24 -25.57
C GLU A 23 -12.15 -52.76 -25.20
N ALA A 24 -13.29 -52.13 -25.51
CA ALA A 24 -13.72 -51.01 -24.71
C ALA A 24 -14.15 -51.61 -23.36
N GLU A 25 -13.18 -51.95 -22.50
CA GLU A 25 -13.39 -51.96 -21.07
C GLU A 25 -14.12 -50.64 -20.79
N GLU A 26 -15.40 -50.71 -20.40
CA GLU A 26 -16.23 -49.55 -20.08
C GLU A 26 -15.38 -48.66 -19.18
N ALA A 27 -14.73 -47.64 -19.76
CA ALA A 27 -13.80 -46.82 -19.03
C ALA A 27 -14.67 -46.08 -18.04
N LEU A 28 -14.66 -46.54 -16.78
CA LEU A 28 -15.49 -46.01 -15.72
C LEU A 28 -15.08 -44.56 -15.53
N ALA A 29 -15.79 -43.67 -16.21
CA ALA A 29 -15.49 -42.26 -16.22
C ALA A 29 -15.91 -41.70 -14.87
N GLU A 30 -14.95 -41.29 -14.07
CA GLU A 30 -15.22 -40.62 -12.80
C GLU A 30 -15.67 -39.19 -13.05
N VAL A 31 -16.81 -38.80 -12.48
CA VAL A 31 -17.34 -37.45 -12.55
C VAL A 31 -17.47 -36.85 -11.17
N ILE A 32 -17.09 -35.58 -11.05
CA ILE A 32 -17.27 -34.80 -9.82
C ILE A 32 -18.75 -34.40 -9.76
N VAL A 33 -19.49 -34.97 -8.81
CA VAL A 33 -20.92 -34.67 -8.61
C VAL A 33 -21.14 -33.56 -7.59
N ASP A 34 -20.18 -33.38 -6.67
CA ASP A 34 -20.23 -32.34 -5.64
C ASP A 34 -18.81 -31.84 -5.31
N SER A 35 -18.74 -30.57 -4.89
CA SER A 35 -17.49 -29.91 -4.54
C SER A 35 -17.74 -28.88 -3.44
N SER A 36 -17.04 -29.01 -2.32
CA SER A 36 -17.03 -27.98 -1.29
C SER A 36 -16.37 -26.68 -1.80
N PRO A 37 -16.64 -25.53 -1.15
CA PRO A 37 -15.85 -24.32 -1.32
C PRO A 37 -14.36 -24.56 -1.02
N CYS A 38 -13.50 -23.73 -1.63
CA CYS A 38 -12.07 -23.75 -1.35
C CYS A 38 -11.79 -23.26 0.09
N SER A 39 -10.91 -23.94 0.82
CA SER A 39 -10.54 -23.57 2.19
C SER A 39 -9.83 -22.22 2.31
N ALA A 40 -9.40 -21.65 1.18
CA ALA A 40 -8.70 -20.38 1.10
C ALA A 40 -9.40 -19.48 0.08
N THR A 41 -9.64 -18.23 0.46
CA THR A 41 -10.18 -17.20 -0.45
C THR A 41 -9.12 -16.68 -1.43
N CYS A 42 -7.84 -16.90 -1.12
CA CYS A 42 -6.71 -16.58 -1.96
C CYS A 42 -5.51 -17.48 -1.63
N GLY A 43 -4.66 -17.68 -2.61
CA GLY A 43 -3.58 -18.64 -2.58
C GLY A 43 -4.06 -20.09 -2.64
N LEU A 44 -3.11 -21.01 -2.52
CA LEU A 44 -3.40 -22.43 -2.62
C LEU A 44 -4.13 -22.94 -1.37
N GLY A 45 -5.34 -23.46 -1.58
CA GLY A 45 -6.17 -24.12 -0.58
C GLY A 45 -6.43 -25.60 -0.92
N VAL A 46 -7.34 -26.19 -0.15
CA VAL A 46 -7.85 -27.55 -0.36
C VAL A 46 -9.38 -27.50 -0.37
N LYS A 47 -10.01 -28.33 -1.20
CA LYS A 47 -11.44 -28.58 -1.19
C LYS A 47 -11.73 -30.06 -1.23
N THR A 48 -12.89 -30.46 -0.74
CA THR A 48 -13.36 -31.84 -0.84
C THR A 48 -14.23 -31.97 -2.08
N GLN A 49 -13.99 -33.02 -2.86
CA GLN A 49 -14.77 -33.36 -4.06
C GLN A 49 -15.31 -34.77 -3.93
N THR A 50 -16.56 -34.95 -4.31
CA THR A 50 -17.21 -36.26 -4.37
C THR A 50 -17.21 -36.71 -5.82
N LEU A 51 -16.60 -37.87 -6.08
CA LEU A 51 -16.53 -38.47 -7.41
C LEU A 51 -17.35 -39.74 -7.44
N CYS A 52 -18.20 -39.86 -8.44
CA CYS A 52 -18.99 -41.06 -8.69
C CYS A 52 -18.62 -41.62 -10.07
N PHE A 53 -18.68 -42.93 -10.23
CA PHE A 53 -18.39 -43.58 -11.50
C PHE A 53 -19.60 -43.48 -12.43
N LEU A 54 -19.38 -43.16 -13.71
CA LEU A 54 -20.40 -43.29 -14.74
C LEU A 54 -20.35 -44.70 -15.32
N LYS A 55 -21.52 -45.35 -15.39
CA LYS A 55 -21.73 -46.62 -16.10
C LYS A 55 -22.92 -46.47 -17.03
N GLY A 56 -22.74 -46.69 -18.33
CA GLY A 56 -23.82 -46.52 -19.33
C GLY A 56 -24.57 -45.19 -19.28
N GLY A 57 -23.91 -44.08 -18.91
CA GLY A 57 -24.52 -42.75 -18.78
C GLY A 57 -25.27 -42.49 -17.47
N THR A 58 -25.38 -43.48 -16.58
CA THR A 58 -25.98 -43.31 -15.24
C THR A 58 -24.89 -43.18 -14.18
N VAL A 59 -25.07 -42.23 -13.26
CA VAL A 59 -24.17 -42.04 -12.11
C VAL A 59 -24.35 -43.19 -11.13
N SER A 60 -23.27 -43.93 -10.86
CA SER A 60 -23.25 -45.01 -9.87
C SER A 60 -23.50 -44.48 -8.46
N LYS A 61 -24.15 -45.30 -7.63
CA LYS A 61 -24.33 -45.02 -6.19
C LYS A 61 -23.02 -45.11 -5.41
N VAL A 62 -22.00 -45.73 -5.99
CA VAL A 62 -20.67 -45.84 -5.37
C VAL A 62 -19.88 -44.58 -5.70
N CYS A 63 -19.72 -43.73 -4.69
CA CYS A 63 -18.97 -42.48 -4.77
C CYS A 63 -17.81 -42.48 -3.78
N ARG A 64 -16.74 -41.77 -4.13
CA ARG A 64 -15.56 -41.56 -3.29
C ARG A 64 -15.33 -40.08 -3.04
N GLU A 65 -14.95 -39.74 -1.82
CA GLU A 65 -14.46 -38.40 -1.52
C GLU A 65 -12.96 -38.31 -1.77
N ARG A 66 -12.51 -37.18 -2.31
CA ARG A 66 -11.09 -36.84 -2.37
C ARG A 66 -10.85 -35.41 -1.91
N LYS A 67 -9.68 -35.18 -1.33
CA LYS A 67 -9.15 -33.82 -1.12
C LYS A 67 -8.40 -33.38 -2.36
N ALA A 68 -8.89 -32.34 -3.02
CA ALA A 68 -8.26 -31.73 -4.17
C ALA A 68 -7.64 -30.38 -3.79
N LYS A 69 -6.51 -30.03 -4.40
CA LYS A 69 -5.94 -28.68 -4.28
C LYS A 69 -6.81 -27.69 -5.07
N CYS A 70 -7.00 -26.49 -4.55
CA CYS A 70 -7.72 -25.41 -5.21
C CYS A 70 -6.92 -24.11 -5.18
N LEU A 71 -7.14 -23.26 -6.18
CA LEU A 71 -6.52 -21.95 -6.31
C LEU A 71 -7.55 -21.02 -6.98
N GLU A 72 -8.31 -20.28 -6.18
CA GLU A 72 -9.29 -19.30 -6.68
C GLU A 72 -8.58 -18.09 -7.29
N SER A 73 -7.70 -17.46 -6.49
CA SER A 73 -6.82 -16.38 -6.93
C SER A 73 -5.48 -16.53 -6.24
N TRP A 74 -4.37 -16.36 -6.96
CA TRP A 74 -3.05 -16.35 -6.34
C TRP A 74 -2.73 -15.00 -5.65
N GLN A 75 -3.48 -13.93 -5.94
CA GLN A 75 -3.30 -12.61 -5.34
C GLN A 75 -4.22 -12.43 -4.12
N CYS A 76 -3.62 -12.24 -2.95
CA CYS A 76 -4.33 -12.00 -1.69
C CYS A 76 -4.54 -10.52 -1.35
N GLY A 77 -4.15 -9.61 -2.25
CA GLY A 77 -4.27 -8.17 -2.05
C GLY A 77 -3.32 -7.59 -0.99
N LEU A 78 -3.61 -6.35 -0.62
CA LEU A 78 -2.87 -5.56 0.36
C LEU A 78 -3.55 -5.58 1.72
N ARG A 79 -2.79 -5.93 2.76
CA ARG A 79 -3.20 -5.82 4.16
C ARG A 79 -2.40 -4.71 4.82
N THR A 80 -3.04 -3.87 5.63
CA THR A 80 -2.35 -2.79 6.33
C THR A 80 -2.25 -3.10 7.81
N VAL A 81 -1.06 -2.92 8.39
CA VAL A 81 -0.79 -3.09 9.81
C VAL A 81 -0.16 -1.81 10.33
N THR A 82 -0.65 -1.33 11.47
CA THR A 82 -0.08 -0.19 12.18
C THR A 82 0.56 -0.70 13.47
N VAL A 83 1.81 -0.34 13.71
CA VAL A 83 2.56 -0.69 14.93
C VAL A 83 3.05 0.56 15.63
N THR A 84 3.16 0.54 16.95
CA THR A 84 3.76 1.68 17.67
C THR A 84 5.28 1.58 17.69
N THR A 85 5.95 2.73 17.80
CA THR A 85 7.42 2.78 17.91
C THR A 85 7.88 1.90 19.07
N GLY A 86 8.88 1.05 18.82
CA GLY A 86 9.47 0.14 19.81
C GLY A 86 8.81 -1.24 19.91
N GLN A 87 7.64 -1.48 19.28
CA GLN A 87 7.04 -2.81 19.21
C GLN A 87 7.66 -3.67 18.11
N ARG A 88 7.84 -4.96 18.38
CA ARG A 88 8.26 -5.95 17.37
C ARG A 88 7.05 -6.36 16.53
N LEU A 89 7.12 -6.13 15.22
CA LEU A 89 6.13 -6.63 14.27
C LEU A 89 6.55 -7.99 13.73
N VAL A 90 5.73 -9.01 13.96
CA VAL A 90 5.86 -10.30 13.29
C VAL A 90 4.84 -10.35 12.15
N LEU A 91 5.32 -10.31 10.91
CA LEU A 91 4.49 -10.51 9.72
C LEU A 91 4.29 -12.01 9.50
N ASP A 92 3.32 -12.60 10.22
CA ASP A 92 3.08 -14.06 10.24
C ASP A 92 2.61 -14.68 8.92
N LEU A 93 2.40 -13.89 7.87
CA LEU A 93 1.44 -14.28 6.84
C LEU A 93 2.00 -15.04 5.63
N CYS A 94 3.30 -15.36 5.63
CA CYS A 94 3.88 -16.28 4.66
C CYS A 94 4.09 -17.70 5.19
N LEU A 95 3.80 -17.94 6.48
CA LEU A 95 3.94 -19.22 7.17
C LEU A 95 2.76 -20.16 6.93
N VAL A 96 2.43 -20.43 5.66
CA VAL A 96 1.92 -21.76 5.33
C VAL A 96 3.12 -22.55 4.79
N CYS A 97 3.96 -22.96 5.75
CA CYS A 97 5.03 -23.91 5.57
C CYS A 97 4.46 -25.27 5.14
N LEU A 98 4.26 -25.45 3.84
CA LEU A 98 4.43 -26.78 3.26
C LEU A 98 5.88 -26.88 2.81
N SER A 99 6.57 -27.87 3.36
CA SER A 99 8.02 -28.14 3.40
C SER A 99 8.78 -28.23 2.06
N ARG A 100 8.25 -27.70 0.96
CA ARG A 100 8.89 -27.68 -0.38
C ARG A 100 8.54 -26.43 -1.19
N ARG A 101 8.27 -25.29 -0.55
CA ARG A 101 7.89 -24.05 -1.23
C ARG A 101 8.96 -22.99 -1.07
N ARG A 102 9.31 -22.34 -2.19
CA ARG A 102 10.25 -21.23 -2.20
C ARG A 102 9.49 -19.96 -1.81
N VAL A 103 9.98 -19.27 -0.80
CA VAL A 103 9.42 -18.02 -0.32
C VAL A 103 10.40 -16.90 -0.65
N SER A 104 9.91 -15.83 -1.27
CA SER A 104 10.72 -14.64 -1.55
C SER A 104 10.05 -13.39 -0.98
N TRP A 105 10.88 -12.51 -0.43
CA TRP A 105 10.45 -11.24 0.14
C TRP A 105 10.99 -10.08 -0.67
N ARG A 106 10.12 -9.09 -0.89
CA ARG A 106 10.49 -7.78 -1.45
C ARG A 106 9.90 -6.66 -0.61
N TYR A 107 10.49 -5.48 -0.72
CA TYR A 107 10.15 -4.33 0.10
C TYR A 107 10.12 -3.05 -0.73
N ALA A 108 9.13 -2.20 -0.46
CA ALA A 108 8.98 -0.84 -0.97
C ALA A 108 8.95 0.12 0.22
N ARG A 109 9.98 0.96 0.35
CA ARG A 109 10.15 1.85 1.53
C ARG A 109 9.21 3.05 1.47
N GLY A 110 8.56 3.36 2.58
CA GLY A 110 7.79 4.60 2.78
C GLY A 110 6.51 4.72 1.96
N VAL A 111 6.14 3.70 1.18
CA VAL A 111 4.96 3.72 0.31
C VAL A 111 4.07 2.52 0.64
N ILE A 112 2.76 2.75 0.61
CA ILE A 112 1.73 1.71 0.71
C ILE A 112 1.14 1.50 -0.68
N SER A 113 1.56 0.42 -1.35
CA SER A 113 1.16 0.16 -2.73
C SER A 113 1.24 -1.32 -3.07
N SER A 114 0.40 -1.77 -4.00
CA SER A 114 0.50 -3.08 -4.65
C SER A 114 1.21 -3.02 -6.01
N ASP A 115 1.75 -1.87 -6.40
CA ASP A 115 2.51 -1.69 -7.65
C ASP A 115 3.86 -2.40 -7.58
N ASP A 116 3.99 -3.46 -8.38
CA ASP A 116 5.16 -4.33 -8.41
C ASP A 116 6.47 -3.62 -8.82
N ALA A 117 6.40 -2.48 -9.51
CA ALA A 117 7.57 -1.72 -9.94
C ALA A 117 8.35 -1.09 -8.77
N LEU A 118 7.70 -0.86 -7.63
CA LEU A 118 8.29 -0.18 -6.48
C LEU A 118 9.11 -1.13 -5.58
N PHE A 119 9.04 -2.44 -5.81
CA PHE A 119 9.55 -3.46 -4.90
C PHE A 119 10.97 -3.93 -5.22
N LYS A 120 11.89 -3.75 -4.26
CA LYS A 120 13.27 -4.25 -4.32
C LYS A 120 13.43 -5.53 -3.49
N ALA A 121 14.36 -6.41 -3.87
CA ALA A 121 14.63 -7.63 -3.09
C ALA A 121 15.12 -7.29 -1.68
N SER A 122 14.63 -8.00 -0.66
CA SER A 122 15.01 -7.77 0.73
C SER A 122 15.65 -9.01 1.35
N VAL A 123 16.79 -8.84 2.04
CA VAL A 123 17.61 -9.93 2.60
C VAL A 123 17.22 -10.25 4.06
N MET A 124 15.91 -10.37 4.35
CA MET A 124 15.34 -10.44 5.72
C MET A 124 15.37 -9.10 6.48
N CYS A 125 14.19 -8.65 6.93
CA CYS A 125 14.04 -7.47 7.78
C CYS A 125 14.09 -7.90 9.26
N GLN A 126 15.23 -7.69 9.92
CA GLN A 126 15.35 -7.82 11.37
C GLN A 126 14.68 -6.63 12.11
N SER A 127 14.50 -5.50 11.42
CA SER A 127 13.68 -4.37 11.84
C SER A 127 12.67 -4.05 10.73
N CYS A 128 11.38 -4.16 11.03
CA CYS A 128 10.33 -3.78 10.08
C CYS A 128 10.30 -2.25 9.98
N PHE A 129 10.65 -1.74 8.81
CA PHE A 129 10.58 -0.32 8.45
C PHE A 129 9.18 0.02 7.92
N VAL A 130 8.82 1.31 7.99
CA VAL A 130 7.59 1.83 7.36
C VAL A 130 7.64 1.63 5.85
N GLY A 131 6.63 0.97 5.29
CA GLY A 131 6.55 0.69 3.86
C GLY A 131 5.71 -0.53 3.54
N THR A 132 5.79 -1.02 2.31
CA THR A 132 5.09 -2.24 1.90
C THR A 132 6.04 -3.41 1.77
N TYR A 133 5.65 -4.53 2.35
CA TYR A 133 6.30 -5.83 2.20
C TYR A 133 5.51 -6.68 1.23
N ARG A 134 6.18 -7.35 0.31
CA ARG A 134 5.57 -8.30 -0.62
C ARG A 134 6.16 -9.67 -0.38
N CYS A 135 5.31 -10.66 -0.14
CA CYS A 135 5.72 -12.05 -0.11
C CYS A 135 5.18 -12.78 -1.33
N GLU A 136 6.03 -13.56 -1.97
CA GLU A 136 5.66 -14.45 -3.06
C GLU A 136 6.09 -15.87 -2.70
N VAL A 137 5.11 -16.78 -2.72
CA VAL A 137 5.29 -18.21 -2.46
C VAL A 137 5.16 -18.95 -3.77
N GLN A 138 6.13 -19.81 -4.05
CA GLN A 138 6.20 -20.64 -5.25
C GLN A 138 6.21 -22.13 -4.90
N ASP A 139 5.60 -22.95 -5.74
CA ASP A 139 5.70 -24.41 -5.64
C ASP A 139 7.06 -24.93 -6.18
N ALA A 140 7.27 -26.24 -6.13
CA ALA A 140 8.50 -26.87 -6.63
C ALA A 140 8.71 -26.66 -8.14
N ALA A 141 7.65 -26.40 -8.90
CA ALA A 141 7.69 -26.07 -10.32
C ALA A 141 7.81 -24.56 -10.58
N LEU A 142 8.17 -23.76 -9.56
CA LEU A 142 8.29 -22.30 -9.60
C LEU A 142 6.99 -21.56 -9.94
N ARG A 143 5.84 -22.23 -9.85
CA ARG A 143 4.53 -21.59 -10.08
C ARG A 143 4.11 -20.83 -8.85
N ARG A 144 3.58 -19.62 -9.05
CA ARG A 144 3.10 -18.76 -7.97
C ARG A 144 1.85 -19.38 -7.36
N VAL A 145 1.91 -19.64 -6.05
CA VAL A 145 0.80 -20.22 -5.29
C VAL A 145 0.20 -19.23 -4.31
N LYS A 146 0.90 -18.14 -3.97
CA LYS A 146 0.37 -17.07 -3.13
C LYS A 146 1.23 -15.82 -3.31
N ARG A 147 0.59 -14.67 -3.49
CA ARG A 147 1.19 -13.35 -3.37
C ARG A 147 0.37 -12.50 -2.43
N ALA A 148 1.03 -11.86 -1.48
CA ALA A 148 0.36 -10.97 -0.54
C ALA A 148 1.26 -9.75 -0.25
N TYR A 149 0.61 -8.64 0.07
CA TYR A 149 1.25 -7.37 0.38
C TYR A 149 0.89 -6.94 1.80
N TRP A 150 1.85 -6.39 2.55
CA TRP A 150 1.67 -5.82 3.88
C TRP A 150 2.18 -4.39 3.94
N GLY A 151 1.27 -3.43 4.01
CA GLY A 151 1.59 -2.03 4.26
C GLY A 151 1.77 -1.80 5.76
N VAL A 152 2.99 -1.57 6.21
CA VAL A 152 3.34 -1.32 7.60
C VAL A 152 3.45 0.18 7.85
N ARG A 153 2.65 0.68 8.79
CA ARG A 153 2.72 2.05 9.32
C ARG A 153 3.26 2.00 10.74
N VAL A 154 4.12 2.96 11.08
CA VAL A 154 4.60 3.12 12.45
C VAL A 154 3.94 4.38 13.02
N LEU A 155 3.29 4.22 14.16
CA LEU A 155 2.71 5.31 14.93
C LEU A 155 3.70 5.72 16.04
N PRO A 156 4.03 7.02 16.18
CA PRO A 156 4.79 7.49 17.33
C PRO A 156 4.00 7.23 18.62
N GLN A 157 4.71 6.93 19.71
CA GLN A 157 4.07 6.65 21.01
C GLN A 157 3.20 7.81 21.53
N ASP A 158 3.49 9.05 21.11
CA ASP A 158 2.83 10.26 21.62
C ASP A 158 1.65 10.77 20.77
N VAL A 159 1.40 10.16 19.60
CA VAL A 159 0.33 10.60 18.69
C VAL A 159 -1.02 9.97 19.05
N LEU A 160 -1.02 8.84 19.76
CA LEU A 160 -2.24 8.19 20.25
C LEU A 160 -2.48 8.51 21.74
N ASN A 161 -2.53 9.80 22.08
CA ASN A 161 -2.92 10.20 23.43
C ASN A 161 -4.45 10.25 23.54
N LEU A 162 -5.06 9.17 24.01
CA LEU A 162 -6.51 9.06 24.22
C LEU A 162 -7.01 9.87 25.45
N HIS A 163 -6.16 10.64 26.14
CA HIS A 163 -6.63 11.56 27.17
C HIS A 163 -7.32 12.77 26.53
N TYR A 164 -8.65 12.69 26.45
CA TYR A 164 -9.55 13.77 26.05
C TYR A 164 -9.20 15.08 26.75
N ASP A 165 -9.00 15.06 28.07
CA ASP A 165 -8.71 16.27 28.86
C ASP A 165 -7.39 16.94 28.46
N SER A 166 -6.33 16.15 28.23
CA SER A 166 -5.03 16.67 27.83
C SER A 166 -5.02 17.20 26.39
N SER A 167 -5.85 16.61 25.52
CA SER A 167 -6.02 17.06 24.14
C SER A 167 -6.83 18.34 24.09
N LEU A 168 -7.92 18.42 24.85
CA LEU A 168 -8.75 19.61 25.00
C LEU A 168 -7.95 20.79 25.56
N ALA A 169 -7.13 20.56 26.59
CA ALA A 169 -6.26 21.58 27.15
C ALA A 169 -5.24 22.12 26.13
N ARG A 170 -4.69 21.26 25.25
CA ARG A 170 -3.76 21.66 24.18
C ARG A 170 -4.44 22.49 23.09
N TRP A 171 -5.65 22.11 22.69
CA TRP A 171 -6.46 22.88 21.74
C TRP A 171 -6.82 24.26 22.30
N GLN A 172 -7.30 24.32 23.55
CA GLN A 172 -7.62 25.57 24.24
C GLN A 172 -6.39 26.48 24.41
N TRP A 173 -5.21 25.90 24.63
CA TRP A 173 -3.95 26.65 24.68
C TRP A 173 -3.55 27.27 23.34
N ALA A 174 -3.72 26.54 22.25
CA ALA A 174 -3.40 27.03 20.90
C ALA A 174 -4.30 28.20 20.49
N ASP A 175 -5.60 28.12 20.76
CA ASP A 175 -6.57 29.20 20.52
C ASP A 175 -6.26 30.44 21.40
N GLY A 176 -5.87 30.22 22.66
CA GLY A 176 -5.48 31.29 23.57
C GLY A 176 -4.22 32.04 23.14
N PHE A 177 -3.26 31.34 22.52
CA PHE A 177 -2.04 31.95 22.01
C PHE A 177 -2.28 32.77 20.74
N GLN A 178 -3.10 32.27 19.80
CA GLN A 178 -3.47 33.01 18.59
C GLN A 178 -4.28 34.28 18.89
N ASN A 179 -5.22 34.22 19.84
CA ASN A 179 -6.00 35.40 20.22
C ASN A 179 -5.18 36.48 20.92
N ARG A 180 -4.19 36.09 21.74
CA ARG A 180 -3.32 37.07 22.41
C ARG A 180 -2.33 37.74 21.46
N THR A 181 -1.73 36.99 20.54
CA THR A 181 -0.74 37.55 19.59
C THR A 181 -1.41 38.47 18.57
N ALA A 182 -2.57 38.11 18.02
CA ALA A 182 -3.26 38.98 17.06
C ALA A 182 -3.77 40.29 17.68
N ALA A 183 -4.29 40.27 18.91
CA ALA A 183 -4.81 41.47 19.57
C ALA A 183 -3.69 42.40 20.08
N THR A 184 -2.57 41.85 20.54
CA THR A 184 -1.43 42.67 21.00
C THR A 184 -0.66 43.28 19.84
N ASP A 185 -0.46 42.58 18.72
CA ASP A 185 0.27 43.15 17.58
C ASP A 185 -0.50 44.31 16.91
N LEU A 186 -1.83 44.25 16.83
CA LEU A 186 -2.66 45.34 16.29
C LEU A 186 -2.64 46.60 17.17
N LEU A 187 -2.73 46.44 18.49
CA LEU A 187 -2.69 47.57 19.44
C LEU A 187 -1.29 48.20 19.51
N THR A 188 -0.25 47.37 19.50
CA THR A 188 1.14 47.84 19.61
C THR A 188 1.60 48.49 18.29
N SER A 189 1.27 47.91 17.14
CA SER A 189 1.56 48.49 15.82
C SER A 189 0.88 49.87 15.63
N GLY A 190 -0.41 49.98 15.98
CA GLY A 190 -1.14 51.24 15.88
C GLY A 190 -0.57 52.35 16.77
N PHE A 191 -0.17 52.02 18.01
CA PHE A 191 0.35 53.00 18.96
C PHE A 191 1.71 53.57 18.53
N TRP A 192 2.58 52.75 17.94
CA TRP A 192 3.86 53.18 17.41
C TRP A 192 3.71 54.05 16.15
N CYS A 193 2.81 53.70 15.24
CA CYS A 193 2.54 54.51 14.05
C CYS A 193 2.01 55.92 14.40
N VAL A 194 1.09 56.03 15.36
CA VAL A 194 0.52 57.33 15.77
C VAL A 194 1.58 58.21 16.44
N LYS A 195 2.48 57.63 17.25
CA LYS A 195 3.57 58.39 17.88
C LYS A 195 4.59 58.89 16.87
N VAL A 196 4.98 58.09 15.87
CA VAL A 196 5.95 58.51 14.85
C VAL A 196 5.41 59.68 14.02
N ILE A 197 4.14 59.62 13.61
CA ILE A 197 3.51 60.67 12.80
C ILE A 197 3.44 62.01 13.57
N SER A 198 3.14 61.98 14.88
CA SER A 198 3.02 63.23 15.67
C SER A 198 4.37 63.93 15.90
N PHE A 199 5.45 63.17 16.08
CA PHE A 199 6.79 63.73 16.23
C PHE A 199 7.31 64.38 14.93
N SER A 200 6.99 63.81 13.76
CA SER A 200 7.38 64.42 12.48
C SER A 200 6.67 65.74 12.19
N LEU A 201 5.37 65.83 12.50
CA LEU A 201 4.58 67.05 12.27
C LEU A 201 5.01 68.19 13.18
N THR A 202 5.33 67.92 14.45
CA THR A 202 5.81 68.95 15.38
C THR A 202 7.20 69.47 14.99
N GLY A 203 8.10 68.60 14.53
CA GLY A 203 9.41 68.99 14.02
C GLY A 203 9.34 69.95 12.82
N LEU A 204 8.43 69.69 11.87
CA LEU A 204 8.24 70.55 10.69
C LEU A 204 7.69 71.94 11.05
N VAL A 205 6.75 72.01 11.99
CA VAL A 205 6.16 73.28 12.43
C VAL A 205 7.18 74.13 13.18
N VAL A 206 7.93 73.54 14.11
CA VAL A 206 8.95 74.26 14.88
C VAL A 206 10.11 74.71 13.98
N GLY A 207 10.55 73.85 13.06
CA GLY A 207 11.59 74.21 12.09
C GLY A 207 11.18 75.36 11.18
N SER A 208 9.94 75.34 10.67
CA SER A 208 9.36 76.42 9.88
C SER A 208 9.30 77.74 10.64
N LEU A 209 8.84 77.72 11.90
CA LEU A 209 8.77 78.91 12.76
C LEU A 209 10.15 79.52 13.04
N LEU A 210 11.14 78.69 13.32
CA LEU A 210 12.52 79.14 13.55
C LEU A 210 13.15 79.75 12.28
N LEU A 211 12.90 79.14 11.11
CA LEU A 211 13.33 79.68 9.82
C LEU A 211 12.69 81.05 9.55
N LEU A 212 11.38 81.18 9.79
CA LEU A 212 10.67 82.45 9.64
C LEU A 212 11.22 83.53 10.57
N LEU A 213 11.48 83.20 11.85
CA LEU A 213 12.07 84.12 12.82
C LEU A 213 13.50 84.54 12.41
N CYS A 214 14.32 83.61 11.92
CA CYS A 214 15.64 83.92 11.38
C CYS A 214 15.56 84.83 10.15
N CYS A 215 14.66 84.54 9.22
CA CYS A 215 14.42 85.41 8.06
C CYS A 215 13.94 86.81 8.48
N TRP A 216 13.13 86.90 9.53
CA TRP A 216 12.65 88.17 10.07
C TRP A 216 13.77 88.96 10.75
N ALA A 217 14.63 88.29 11.53
CA ALA A 217 15.78 88.90 12.19
C ALA A 217 16.81 89.43 11.16
N MET A 218 17.08 88.67 10.10
CA MET A 218 17.98 89.08 9.01
C MET A 218 17.40 90.22 8.15
N ARG A 219 16.07 90.38 8.13
CA ARG A 219 15.38 91.48 7.42
C ARG A 219 15.19 92.73 8.26
N ARG A 220 15.59 92.76 9.53
CA ARG A 220 15.56 94.01 10.29
C ARG A 220 16.59 94.99 9.70
N PRO A 221 16.16 96.16 9.20
CA PRO A 221 17.10 97.20 8.80
C PRO A 221 17.86 97.67 10.04
N ARG A 222 19.20 97.71 9.94
CA ARG A 222 20.05 98.34 10.95
C ARG A 222 19.52 99.75 11.23
N PRO A 223 19.28 100.15 12.48
CA PRO A 223 18.95 101.54 12.77
C PRO A 223 20.13 102.41 12.32
N ARG A 224 19.87 103.33 11.39
CA ARG A 224 20.77 104.45 11.11
C ARG A 224 20.66 105.44 12.26
N ARG A 225 21.61 105.39 13.18
CA ARG A 225 22.34 106.54 13.78
C ARG A 225 23.06 106.08 15.04
#